data_AF-A0A928FLQ4-F1
#
_entry.id   AF-A0A928FLQ4-F1
#
_cell.length_a   1.000
_cell.length_b   1.000
_cell.length_c   1.000
_cell.angle_alpha   90.00
_cell.angle_beta   90.00
_cell.angle_gamma   90.00
#
_symmetry.space_group_name_H-M   'P 1'
#
loop_
_entity.id
_entity.type
_entity.pdbx_description
1 polymer ?
#
loop_
_entity_poly.entity_id
_entity_poly.type
_entity_poly.pdbx_seq_one_letter_code
_entity_poly.pdbx_strand_id
1 'polypeptide(L)'
;RRRIRDGRLTMKHFDMGGSSKTDVVVCYMEGIADSELVKMIEKKLTEAKPKSLTLGFQSLAESLIRRGWFNPFPKIRTTERPDTAAAQLLEGSILVICDNSPQVMILPTSIFHYLEQTDDYYFPPLTGTYLRIIRTLILLISVVITPLWYLYLEYSEVLPDALLFLVPDDPGALPIILQLFLVEFAIDGLKIASMNTPDMLSNSLSIVGALILGDFAVEVGWLSPDVILYMAFVAIANFAQQNHELGYAFKFMRMMILALVYLFGVWGFALGIVLFCVFVSTNHTVSGRHYLYPLIPFDRKAIGRLLIRTKKRDFDEKNERTDLKG
;
A
#
# COMPACT_ATOMS: atom_id res chain seq x y z
N ARG A 1 -26.09 3.32 -4.51
CA ARG A 1 -27.39 2.95 -5.14
C ARG A 1 -27.49 3.19 -6.65
N ARG A 2 -26.82 4.18 -7.28
CA ARG A 2 -26.89 4.34 -8.75
C ARG A 2 -26.35 3.12 -9.53
N ARG A 3 -25.27 2.50 -9.04
CA ARG A 3 -24.63 1.31 -9.64
C ARG A 3 -25.24 -0.02 -9.20
N ILE A 4 -25.66 -0.14 -7.95
CA ILE A 4 -26.32 -1.33 -7.39
C ILE A 4 -27.74 -0.93 -7.01
N ARG A 5 -28.71 -1.47 -7.75
CA ARG A 5 -30.15 -1.28 -7.54
C ARG A 5 -30.83 -2.53 -6.97
N ASP A 6 -30.06 -3.53 -6.59
CA ASP A 6 -30.54 -4.76 -5.98
C ASP A 6 -31.16 -4.46 -4.60
N GLY A 7 -32.30 -5.09 -4.29
CA GLY A 7 -33.00 -4.94 -3.01
C GLY A 7 -32.25 -5.57 -1.83
N ARG A 8 -31.32 -6.49 -2.10
CA ARG A 8 -30.44 -7.10 -1.09
C ARG A 8 -29.33 -6.16 -0.58
N LEU A 9 -29.19 -4.97 -1.16
CA LEU A 9 -28.24 -3.98 -0.67
C LEU A 9 -28.74 -3.37 0.64
N THR A 10 -28.18 -3.82 1.75
CA THR A 10 -28.51 -3.35 3.10
C THR A 10 -27.63 -2.18 3.49
N MET A 11 -28.23 -1.17 4.11
CA MET A 11 -27.54 -0.02 4.70
C MET A 11 -28.01 0.14 6.14
N LYS A 12 -27.09 0.07 7.10
CA LYS A 12 -27.36 0.25 8.52
C LYS A 12 -26.70 1.52 9.03
N HIS A 13 -27.48 2.36 9.69
CA HIS A 13 -27.06 3.65 10.20
C HIS A 13 -26.64 3.55 11.67
N PHE A 14 -25.57 4.24 12.02
CA PHE A 14 -25.01 4.35 13.36
C PHE A 14 -24.71 5.83 13.64
N ASP A 15 -25.08 6.33 14.81
CA ASP A 15 -24.71 7.66 15.29
C ASP A 15 -23.49 7.54 16.20
N MET A 16 -22.39 8.19 15.86
CA MET A 16 -21.12 8.08 16.56
C MET A 16 -20.45 9.44 16.81
N GLY A 17 -19.70 9.53 17.91
CA GLY A 17 -18.98 10.75 18.29
C GLY A 17 -19.80 11.63 19.22
N GLY A 18 -19.42 11.68 20.50
CA GLY A 18 -20.22 12.36 21.53
C GLY A 18 -20.48 13.85 21.23
N SER A 19 -19.44 14.60 20.84
CA SER A 19 -19.58 16.01 20.49
C SER A 19 -19.85 16.25 19.00
N SER A 20 -19.45 15.33 18.11
CA SER A 20 -19.54 15.51 16.66
C SER A 20 -20.84 14.99 16.04
N LYS A 21 -21.54 14.04 16.69
CA LYS A 21 -22.77 13.38 16.21
C LYS A 21 -22.71 13.04 14.72
N THR A 22 -21.70 12.24 14.37
CA THR A 22 -21.34 11.91 13.01
C THR A 22 -22.07 10.65 12.58
N ASP A 23 -22.76 10.72 11.44
CA ASP A 23 -23.45 9.57 10.87
C ASP A 23 -22.43 8.60 10.25
N VAL A 24 -22.52 7.33 10.63
CA VAL A 24 -21.74 6.24 10.07
C VAL A 24 -22.68 5.21 9.47
N VAL A 25 -22.43 4.80 8.22
CA VAL A 25 -23.27 3.84 7.50
C VAL A 25 -22.46 2.60 7.14
N VAL A 26 -22.93 1.45 7.60
CA VAL A 26 -22.43 0.14 7.19
C VAL A 26 -23.25 -0.36 6.02
N CYS A 27 -22.62 -0.57 4.86
CA CYS A 27 -23.25 -1.11 3.66
C CYS A 27 -22.73 -2.52 3.36
N TYR A 28 -23.63 -3.45 3.03
CA TYR A 28 -23.24 -4.80 2.59
C TYR A 28 -24.36 -5.42 1.73
N MET A 29 -24.04 -6.51 1.01
CA MET A 29 -25.02 -7.29 0.26
C MET A 29 -25.52 -8.47 1.11
N GLU A 30 -26.82 -8.47 1.43
CA GLU A 30 -27.45 -9.54 2.20
C GLU A 30 -27.41 -10.88 1.43
N GLY A 31 -27.05 -11.95 2.14
CA GLY A 31 -26.85 -13.29 1.57
C GLY A 31 -25.50 -13.49 0.85
N ILE A 32 -24.71 -12.43 0.62
CA ILE A 32 -23.37 -12.52 0.01
C ILE A 32 -22.28 -12.23 1.05
N ALA A 33 -22.48 -11.19 1.86
CA ALA A 33 -21.52 -10.79 2.87
C ALA A 33 -21.50 -11.77 4.05
N ASP A 34 -20.30 -11.98 4.62
CA ASP A 34 -20.10 -12.80 5.81
C ASP A 34 -20.85 -12.21 7.02
N SER A 35 -21.91 -12.89 7.44
CA SER A 35 -22.81 -12.42 8.50
C SER A 35 -22.11 -12.31 9.87
N GLU A 36 -21.09 -13.13 10.13
CA GLU A 36 -20.32 -13.02 11.37
C GLU A 36 -19.45 -11.77 11.38
N LEU A 37 -18.82 -11.46 10.24
CA LEU A 37 -18.00 -10.26 10.09
C LEU A 37 -18.86 -8.98 10.18
N VAL A 38 -20.04 -8.98 9.57
CA VAL A 38 -21.02 -7.89 9.69
C VAL A 38 -21.35 -7.64 11.15
N LYS A 39 -21.77 -8.67 11.89
CA LYS A 39 -22.09 -8.56 13.33
C LYS A 39 -20.90 -8.09 14.16
N MET A 40 -19.68 -8.54 13.84
CA MET A 40 -18.46 -8.10 14.52
C MET A 40 -18.22 -6.59 14.33
N ILE A 41 -18.35 -6.09 13.10
CA ILE A 41 -18.17 -4.66 12.79
C ILE A 41 -19.25 -3.83 13.48
N GLU A 42 -20.52 -4.26 13.42
CA GLU A 42 -21.63 -3.58 14.11
C GLU A 42 -21.41 -3.51 15.62
N LYS A 43 -20.95 -4.61 16.23
CA LYS A 43 -20.59 -4.65 17.64
C LYS A 43 -19.44 -3.69 17.96
N LYS A 44 -18.37 -3.69 17.15
CA LYS A 44 -17.23 -2.78 17.34
C LYS A 44 -17.63 -1.32 17.22
N LEU A 45 -18.47 -0.96 16.26
CA LEU A 45 -18.98 0.41 16.10
C LEU A 45 -19.86 0.83 17.27
N THR A 46 -20.68 -0.08 17.79
CA THR A 46 -21.56 0.20 18.95
C THR A 46 -20.75 0.36 20.26
N GLU A 47 -19.69 -0.44 20.43
CA GLU A 47 -18.80 -0.38 21.60
C GLU A 47 -17.81 0.80 21.53
N ALA A 48 -17.41 1.19 20.32
CA ALA A 48 -16.56 2.34 20.11
C ALA A 48 -17.31 3.62 20.50
N LYS A 49 -16.87 4.26 21.59
CA LYS A 49 -17.37 5.57 22.03
C LYS A 49 -16.30 6.63 21.84
N PRO A 50 -15.95 7.01 20.58
CA PRO A 50 -15.02 8.11 20.37
C PRO A 50 -15.64 9.42 20.90
N LYS A 51 -14.81 10.24 21.54
CA LYS A 51 -15.24 11.57 22.02
C LYS A 51 -15.65 12.48 20.84
N SER A 52 -14.96 12.33 19.71
CA SER A 52 -15.19 13.08 18.47
C SER A 52 -14.74 12.27 17.26
N LEU A 53 -15.41 12.44 16.12
CA LEU A 53 -15.01 11.93 14.81
C LEU A 53 -14.67 13.08 13.83
N THR A 54 -14.14 14.20 14.34
CA THR A 54 -13.84 15.40 13.53
C THR A 54 -12.81 15.20 12.41
N LEU A 55 -11.97 14.16 12.47
CA LEU A 55 -11.05 13.79 11.37
C LEU A 55 -11.66 12.74 10.42
N GLY A 56 -12.97 12.54 10.47
CA GLY A 56 -13.73 11.66 9.58
C GLY A 56 -13.25 10.21 9.66
N PHE A 57 -12.85 9.66 8.50
CA PHE A 57 -12.46 8.26 8.38
C PHE A 57 -11.28 7.89 9.28
N GLN A 58 -10.33 8.79 9.54
CA GLN A 58 -9.12 8.43 10.29
C GLN A 58 -9.43 8.20 11.78
N SER A 59 -10.25 9.08 12.39
CA SER A 59 -10.73 8.88 13.77
C SER A 59 -11.60 7.62 13.90
N LEU A 60 -12.38 7.30 12.88
CA LEU A 60 -13.19 6.08 12.85
C LEU A 60 -12.31 4.83 12.72
N ALA A 61 -11.31 4.86 11.84
CA ALA A 61 -10.34 3.79 11.64
C ALA A 61 -9.57 3.46 12.93
N GLU A 62 -9.08 4.49 13.61
CA GLU A 62 -8.39 4.35 14.92
C GLU A 62 -9.30 3.76 15.99
N SER A 63 -10.59 4.10 15.97
CA SER A 63 -11.57 3.54 16.91
C SER A 63 -11.87 2.06 16.65
N LEU A 64 -11.78 1.63 15.39
CA LEU A 64 -12.01 0.24 14.96
C LEU A 64 -10.78 -0.67 15.12
N ILE A 65 -9.57 -0.10 15.05
CA ILE A 65 -8.29 -0.82 15.18
C ILE A 65 -7.77 -0.69 16.63
N ARG A 66 -7.76 -1.79 17.38
CA ARG A 66 -7.17 -1.79 18.72
C ARG A 66 -5.64 -1.78 18.64
N ARG A 67 -5.02 -0.83 19.35
CA ARG A 67 -3.57 -0.63 19.65
C ARG A 67 -2.59 -1.51 18.86
N GLY A 68 -1.87 -0.88 17.94
CA GLY A 68 -0.67 -1.42 17.30
C GLY A 68 0.00 -0.38 16.42
N TRP A 69 0.58 0.65 17.06
CA TRP A 69 1.16 1.85 16.41
C TRP A 69 2.51 1.56 15.71
N PHE A 70 3.15 0.43 16.01
CA PHE A 70 4.48 0.11 15.49
C PHE A 70 4.49 -0.56 14.11
N ASN A 71 3.34 -0.99 13.58
CA ASN A 71 3.30 -1.61 12.26
C ASN A 71 2.86 -0.56 11.21
N PRO A 72 3.73 -0.20 10.24
CA PRO A 72 3.43 0.85 9.28
C PRO A 72 2.47 0.41 8.16
N PHE A 73 2.16 -0.89 8.04
CA PHE A 73 1.31 -1.39 6.96
C PHE A 73 -0.17 -1.02 7.18
N PRO A 74 -0.85 -0.53 6.12
CA PRO A 74 -2.23 -0.10 6.23
C PRO A 74 -3.15 -1.28 6.55
N LYS A 75 -4.08 -1.07 7.48
CA LYS A 75 -4.99 -2.09 8.02
C LYS A 75 -6.42 -2.00 7.47
N ILE A 76 -6.74 -0.87 6.84
CA ILE A 76 -8.03 -0.58 6.24
C ILE A 76 -7.77 -0.09 4.81
N ARG A 77 -8.44 -0.69 3.84
CA ARG A 77 -8.43 -0.21 2.46
C ARG A 77 -9.52 0.86 2.31
N THR A 78 -9.17 1.98 1.71
CA THR A 78 -10.13 3.04 1.38
C THR A 78 -10.28 3.19 -0.13
N THR A 79 -11.40 3.76 -0.56
CA THR A 79 -11.64 4.15 -1.95
C THR A 79 -12.46 5.43 -2.01
N GLU A 80 -12.09 6.34 -2.91
CA GLU A 80 -12.88 7.51 -3.30
C GLU A 80 -13.81 7.18 -4.48
N ARG A 81 -13.52 6.07 -5.16
CA ARG A 81 -14.14 5.64 -6.40
C ARG A 81 -15.41 4.82 -6.14
N PRO A 82 -16.60 5.27 -6.60
CA PRO A 82 -17.87 4.59 -6.34
C PRO A 82 -18.07 3.31 -7.16
N ASP A 83 -17.37 3.15 -8.29
CA ASP A 83 -17.26 1.93 -9.07
C ASP A 83 -16.53 0.82 -8.31
N THR A 84 -15.37 1.13 -7.72
CA THR A 84 -14.62 0.20 -6.86
C THR A 84 -15.50 -0.26 -5.69
N ALA A 85 -16.13 0.69 -4.99
CA ALA A 85 -17.01 0.40 -3.86
C ALA A 85 -18.16 -0.55 -4.25
N ALA A 86 -18.80 -0.32 -5.39
CA ALA A 86 -19.87 -1.18 -5.88
C ALA A 86 -19.37 -2.59 -6.25
N ALA A 87 -18.20 -2.70 -6.90
CA ALA A 87 -17.61 -4.00 -7.22
C ALA A 87 -17.34 -4.81 -5.94
N GLN A 88 -16.76 -4.17 -4.93
CA GLN A 88 -16.43 -4.79 -3.65
C GLN A 88 -17.68 -5.28 -2.89
N LEU A 89 -18.78 -4.51 -2.89
CA LEU A 89 -20.05 -4.96 -2.31
C LEU A 89 -20.58 -6.24 -2.96
N LEU A 90 -20.48 -6.33 -4.29
CA LEU A 90 -20.91 -7.52 -5.05
C LEU A 90 -19.99 -8.73 -4.82
N GLU A 91 -18.73 -8.50 -4.49
CA GLU A 91 -17.77 -9.54 -4.08
C GLU A 91 -17.96 -10.00 -2.62
N GLY A 92 -18.90 -9.39 -1.88
CA GLY A 92 -19.21 -9.74 -0.49
C GLY A 92 -18.47 -8.92 0.57
N SER A 93 -17.73 -7.89 0.15
CA SER A 93 -17.10 -6.95 1.08
C SER A 93 -18.14 -6.04 1.75
N ILE A 94 -17.80 -5.58 2.95
CA ILE A 94 -18.57 -4.65 3.78
C ILE A 94 -17.93 -3.28 3.63
N LEU A 95 -18.75 -2.26 3.40
CA LEU A 95 -18.30 -0.88 3.35
C LEU A 95 -18.70 -0.13 4.61
N VAL A 96 -17.82 0.72 5.12
CA VAL A 96 -18.14 1.67 6.19
C VAL A 96 -17.93 3.07 5.65
N ILE A 97 -19.01 3.84 5.62
CA ILE A 97 -19.06 5.22 5.14
C ILE A 97 -19.16 6.11 6.37
N CYS A 98 -18.24 7.06 6.51
CA CYS A 98 -18.29 8.07 7.56
C CYS A 98 -18.77 9.38 6.94
N ASP A 99 -19.71 10.05 7.59
CA ASP A 99 -20.11 11.40 7.22
C ASP A 99 -18.90 12.36 7.27
N ASN A 100 -18.92 13.36 6.39
CA ASN A 100 -17.84 14.33 6.19
C ASN A 100 -16.48 13.73 5.76
N SER A 101 -16.46 12.53 5.18
CA SER A 101 -15.26 11.94 4.58
C SER A 101 -15.43 11.66 3.08
N PRO A 102 -14.47 12.05 2.22
CA PRO A 102 -14.51 11.76 0.79
C PRO A 102 -14.22 10.28 0.47
N GLN A 103 -13.77 9.49 1.45
CA GLN A 103 -13.33 8.11 1.29
C GLN A 103 -14.26 7.13 2.00
N VAL A 104 -14.42 5.95 1.41
CA VAL A 104 -15.18 4.83 1.99
C VAL A 104 -14.23 3.71 2.38
N MET A 105 -14.41 3.15 3.57
CA MET A 105 -13.62 1.99 4.05
C MET A 105 -14.18 0.69 3.47
N ILE A 106 -13.29 -0.22 3.07
CA ILE A 106 -13.61 -1.56 2.56
C ILE A 106 -13.05 -2.62 3.53
N LEU A 107 -13.93 -3.50 4.01
CA LEU A 107 -13.62 -4.59 4.95
C LEU A 107 -14.16 -5.93 4.43
N PRO A 108 -13.47 -7.08 4.64
CA PRO A 108 -12.14 -7.20 5.21
C PRO A 108 -11.06 -6.74 4.23
N THR A 109 -9.88 -6.39 4.76
CA THR A 109 -8.74 -5.99 3.93
C THR A 109 -7.68 -7.11 3.91
N SER A 110 -6.96 -7.26 2.80
CA SER A 110 -5.77 -8.13 2.65
C SER A 110 -4.69 -7.37 1.89
N ILE A 111 -3.40 -7.70 2.09
CA ILE A 111 -2.29 -7.07 1.35
C ILE A 111 -2.48 -7.22 -0.17
N PHE A 112 -3.02 -8.36 -0.59
CA PHE A 112 -3.24 -8.67 -1.98
C PHE A 112 -4.27 -7.74 -2.62
N HIS A 113 -5.27 -7.28 -1.86
CA HIS A 113 -6.24 -6.30 -2.33
C HIS A 113 -5.63 -4.91 -2.57
N TYR A 114 -4.48 -4.58 -1.97
CA TYR A 114 -3.77 -3.35 -2.31
C TYR A 114 -2.92 -3.47 -3.58
N LEU A 115 -2.50 -4.69 -3.95
CA LEU A 115 -1.82 -4.94 -5.23
C LEU A 115 -2.80 -4.91 -6.41
N GLU A 116 -4.09 -5.18 -6.14
CA GLU A 116 -5.18 -5.08 -7.10
C GLU A 116 -5.66 -3.64 -7.25
N GLN A 117 -5.36 -3.03 -8.40
CA GLN A 117 -5.91 -1.72 -8.76
C GLN A 117 -7.21 -1.88 -9.55
N THR A 118 -8.18 -1.00 -9.29
CA THR A 118 -9.44 -0.97 -10.04
C THR A 118 -9.22 -0.65 -11.51
N ASP A 119 -8.18 0.13 -11.85
CA ASP A 119 -7.82 0.44 -13.24
C ASP A 119 -7.46 -0.81 -14.05
N ASP A 120 -6.91 -1.84 -13.39
CA ASP A 120 -6.62 -3.12 -14.03
C ASP A 120 -7.90 -3.77 -14.59
N TYR A 121 -9.09 -3.39 -14.09
CA TYR A 121 -10.38 -3.90 -14.55
C TYR A 121 -10.89 -3.25 -15.84
N TYR A 122 -10.39 -2.07 -16.19
CA TYR A 122 -10.75 -1.37 -17.43
C TYR A 122 -10.00 -1.91 -18.64
N PHE A 123 -8.85 -2.56 -18.43
CA PHE A 123 -8.08 -3.20 -19.49
C PHE A 123 -8.56 -4.63 -19.78
N PRO A 124 -8.20 -5.22 -20.93
CA PRO A 124 -8.37 -6.65 -21.15
C PRO A 124 -7.63 -7.49 -20.09
N PRO A 125 -8.09 -8.72 -19.77
CA PRO A 125 -7.50 -9.54 -18.70
C PRO A 125 -5.99 -9.77 -18.82
N LEU A 126 -5.47 -9.91 -20.05
CA LEU A 126 -4.04 -10.06 -20.30
C LEU A 126 -3.26 -8.81 -19.89
N THR A 127 -3.68 -7.64 -20.36
CA THR A 127 -3.05 -6.35 -20.06
C THR A 127 -3.14 -6.02 -18.57
N GLY A 128 -4.29 -6.24 -17.93
CA GLY A 128 -4.45 -6.02 -16.49
C GLY A 128 -3.56 -6.94 -15.64
N THR A 129 -3.40 -8.20 -16.06
CA THR A 129 -2.50 -9.16 -15.40
C THR A 129 -1.04 -8.73 -15.52
N TYR A 130 -0.62 -8.30 -16.71
CA TYR A 130 0.73 -7.79 -16.95
C TYR A 130 1.06 -6.57 -16.07
N LEU A 131 0.17 -5.57 -16.03
CA LEU A 131 0.35 -4.38 -15.20
C LEU A 131 0.43 -4.72 -13.71
N ARG A 132 -0.39 -5.68 -13.24
CA ARG A 132 -0.37 -6.17 -11.86
C ARG A 132 0.97 -6.82 -11.50
N ILE A 133 1.49 -7.69 -12.37
CA ILE A 133 2.79 -8.36 -12.18
C ILE A 133 3.90 -7.32 -12.10
N ILE A 134 3.95 -6.38 -13.06
CA ILE A 134 4.97 -5.32 -13.07
C ILE A 134 4.91 -4.47 -11.81
N ARG A 135 3.72 -4.01 -11.41
CA ARG A 135 3.56 -3.21 -10.19
C ARG A 135 4.05 -3.94 -8.96
N THR A 136 3.74 -5.22 -8.84
CA THR A 136 4.18 -6.07 -7.72
C THR A 136 5.70 -6.24 -7.73
N LEU A 137 6.31 -6.49 -8.90
CA LEU A 137 7.75 -6.61 -9.04
C LEU A 137 8.48 -5.30 -8.71
N ILE A 138 8.03 -4.18 -9.28
CA ILE A 138 8.61 -2.85 -9.03
C ILE A 138 8.53 -2.51 -7.54
N LEU A 139 7.40 -2.79 -6.87
CA LEU A 139 7.24 -2.55 -5.45
C LEU A 139 8.22 -3.39 -4.61
N LEU A 140 8.38 -4.69 -4.92
CA LEU A 140 9.33 -5.56 -4.22
C LEU A 140 10.78 -5.13 -4.46
N ILE A 141 11.14 -4.84 -5.71
CA ILE A 141 12.48 -4.35 -6.06
C ILE A 141 12.76 -3.03 -5.34
N SER A 142 11.78 -2.13 -5.22
CA SER A 142 11.96 -0.82 -4.57
C SER A 142 12.36 -0.91 -3.10
N VAL A 143 12.09 -2.02 -2.40
CA VAL A 143 12.50 -2.22 -1.01
C VAL A 143 13.91 -2.77 -0.92
N VAL A 144 14.28 -3.62 -1.87
CA VAL A 144 15.50 -4.42 -1.81
C VAL A 144 16.65 -3.78 -2.58
N ILE A 145 16.38 -3.02 -3.64
CA ILE A 145 17.41 -2.57 -4.58
C ILE A 145 18.48 -1.69 -3.91
N THR A 146 18.11 -0.67 -3.13
CA THR A 146 19.12 0.20 -2.50
C THR A 146 19.84 -0.45 -1.30
N PRO A 147 19.18 -1.20 -0.39
CA PRO A 147 19.94 -1.88 0.66
C PRO A 147 20.83 -3.00 0.13
N LEU A 148 20.39 -3.70 -0.93
CA LEU A 148 21.20 -4.74 -1.57
C LEU A 148 22.39 -4.14 -2.32
N TRP A 149 22.19 -3.04 -3.05
CA TRP A 149 23.29 -2.33 -3.70
C TRP A 149 24.27 -1.77 -2.68
N TYR A 150 23.79 -1.17 -1.58
CA TYR A 150 24.67 -0.72 -0.52
C TYR A 150 25.48 -1.86 0.12
N LEU A 151 24.84 -3.01 0.38
CA LEU A 151 25.52 -4.22 0.83
C LEU A 151 26.58 -4.69 -0.17
N TYR A 152 26.27 -4.64 -1.47
CA TYR A 152 27.21 -5.00 -2.52
C TYR A 152 28.49 -4.15 -2.46
N LEU A 153 28.35 -2.84 -2.24
CA LEU A 153 29.50 -1.92 -2.12
C LEU A 153 30.41 -2.25 -0.93
N GLU A 154 29.82 -2.64 0.20
CA GLU A 154 30.56 -3.00 1.42
C GLU A 154 31.42 -4.27 1.23
N TYR A 155 31.03 -5.17 0.33
CA TYR A 155 31.73 -6.43 0.05
C TYR A 155 32.35 -6.48 -1.36
N SER A 156 32.59 -5.32 -1.97
CA SER A 156 33.09 -5.16 -3.35
C SER A 156 34.33 -6.00 -3.69
N GLU A 157 35.20 -6.25 -2.71
CA GLU A 157 36.43 -7.03 -2.87
C GLU A 157 36.20 -8.54 -3.14
N VAL A 158 35.03 -9.08 -2.79
CA VAL A 158 34.69 -10.51 -2.90
C VAL A 158 33.86 -10.79 -4.16
N LEU A 159 33.55 -9.75 -4.94
CA LEU A 159 32.55 -9.84 -6.01
C LEU A 159 33.18 -10.21 -7.35
N PRO A 160 32.46 -10.98 -8.20
CA PRO A 160 32.92 -11.29 -9.55
C PRO A 160 33.16 -10.02 -10.37
N ASP A 161 34.22 -10.01 -11.18
CA ASP A 161 34.59 -8.87 -12.05
C ASP A 161 33.43 -8.36 -12.91
N ALA A 162 32.53 -9.24 -13.31
CA ALA A 162 31.34 -8.93 -14.10
C ALA A 162 30.36 -7.95 -13.41
N LEU A 163 30.46 -7.77 -12.08
CA LEU A 163 29.59 -6.89 -11.30
C LEU A 163 30.27 -5.58 -10.89
N LEU A 164 31.58 -5.43 -11.08
CA LEU A 164 32.35 -4.27 -10.61
C LEU A 164 31.85 -2.94 -11.20
N PHE A 165 31.16 -2.97 -12.34
CA PHE A 165 30.49 -1.78 -12.92
C PHE A 165 29.44 -1.15 -12.00
N LEU A 166 28.99 -1.86 -10.96
CA LEU A 166 28.04 -1.36 -9.96
C LEU A 166 28.72 -0.54 -8.84
N VAL A 167 30.05 -0.58 -8.76
CA VAL A 167 30.84 0.22 -7.81
C VAL A 167 31.09 1.59 -8.43
N PRO A 168 30.71 2.70 -7.75
CA PRO A 168 31.00 4.05 -8.22
C PRO A 168 32.51 4.28 -8.34
N ASP A 169 32.94 4.84 -9.48
CA ASP A 169 34.33 5.25 -9.69
C ASP A 169 34.73 6.42 -8.76
N ASP A 170 33.79 7.36 -8.55
CA ASP A 170 33.90 8.46 -7.60
C ASP A 170 32.71 8.44 -6.63
N PRO A 171 32.90 8.00 -5.37
CA PRO A 171 31.82 7.97 -4.40
C PRO A 171 31.40 9.37 -3.94
N GLY A 172 32.12 10.44 -4.29
CA GLY A 172 31.86 11.79 -3.82
C GLY A 172 32.35 12.05 -2.38
N ALA A 173 32.06 13.23 -1.86
CA ALA A 173 32.55 13.70 -0.57
C ALA A 173 31.81 13.08 0.63
N LEU A 174 30.56 12.66 0.43
CA LEU A 174 29.73 12.06 1.48
C LEU A 174 29.74 10.53 1.40
N PRO A 175 29.76 9.80 2.53
CA PRO A 175 29.50 8.36 2.52
C PRO A 175 28.18 8.02 1.81
N ILE A 176 28.20 6.99 0.96
CA ILE A 176 27.04 6.59 0.13
C ILE A 176 25.77 6.35 0.96
N ILE A 177 25.92 5.80 2.17
CA ILE A 177 24.80 5.63 3.10
C ILE A 177 24.10 6.96 3.45
N LEU A 178 24.87 8.02 3.70
CA LEU A 178 24.32 9.35 3.99
C LEU A 178 23.70 9.97 2.74
N GLN A 179 24.27 9.73 1.57
CA GLN A 179 23.68 10.17 0.30
C GLN A 179 22.29 9.55 0.08
N LEU A 180 22.15 8.24 0.30
CA LEU A 180 20.86 7.54 0.17
C LEU A 180 19.80 8.12 1.12
N PHE A 181 20.16 8.37 2.39
CA PHE A 181 19.27 9.01 3.35
C PHE A 181 18.91 10.45 2.98
N LEU A 182 19.88 11.23 2.49
CA LEU A 182 19.69 12.61 2.07
C LEU A 182 18.75 12.71 0.89
N VAL A 183 18.92 11.88 -0.14
CA VAL A 183 18.03 11.87 -1.32
C VAL A 183 16.63 11.44 -0.93
N GLU A 184 16.48 10.44 -0.07
CA GLU A 184 15.16 10.01 0.41
C GLU A 184 14.43 11.15 1.15
N PHE A 185 15.16 11.91 1.97
CA PHE A 185 14.63 13.10 2.64
C PHE A 185 14.30 14.23 1.65
N ALA A 186 15.15 14.46 0.65
CA ALA A 186 14.92 15.46 -0.39
C ALA A 186 13.66 15.15 -1.22
N ILE A 187 13.42 13.88 -1.57
CA ILE A 187 12.21 13.43 -2.27
C ILE A 187 10.95 13.71 -1.42
N ASP A 188 10.99 13.44 -0.12
CA ASP A 188 9.86 13.76 0.77
C ASP A 188 9.63 15.27 0.89
N GLY A 189 10.71 16.05 1.06
CA GLY A 189 10.64 17.50 1.10
C GLY A 189 10.00 18.06 -0.17
N LEU A 190 10.42 17.56 -1.33
CA LEU A 190 9.84 17.92 -2.62
C LEU A 190 8.36 17.56 -2.67
N LYS A 191 7.99 16.32 -2.30
CA LYS A 191 6.60 15.86 -2.32
C LYS A 191 5.68 16.70 -1.41
N ILE A 192 6.15 17.06 -0.22
CA ILE A 192 5.41 17.92 0.72
C ILE A 192 5.26 19.33 0.14
N ALA A 193 6.30 19.88 -0.48
CA ALA A 193 6.23 21.18 -1.15
C ALA A 193 5.23 21.16 -2.32
N SER A 194 5.25 20.12 -3.15
CA SER A 194 4.35 19.94 -4.29
C SER A 194 2.88 19.83 -3.87
N MET A 195 2.58 19.15 -2.76
CA MET A 195 1.21 19.03 -2.23
C MET A 195 0.64 20.34 -1.69
N ASN A 196 1.49 21.28 -1.29
CA ASN A 196 1.08 22.60 -0.80
C ASN A 196 1.10 23.69 -1.89
N THR A 197 1.59 23.35 -3.08
CA THR A 197 1.70 24.26 -4.22
C THR A 197 0.49 24.09 -5.13
N PRO A 198 -0.14 25.17 -5.64
CA PRO A 198 -1.25 25.05 -6.57
C PRO A 198 -0.92 24.19 -7.80
N ASP A 199 -1.88 23.37 -8.25
CA ASP A 199 -1.68 22.37 -9.32
C ASP A 199 -1.04 22.94 -10.60
N MET A 200 -1.38 24.19 -10.96
CA MET A 200 -0.84 24.87 -12.15
C MET A 200 0.68 25.12 -12.08
N LEU A 201 1.24 25.21 -10.88
CA LEU A 201 2.66 25.45 -10.65
C LEU A 201 3.40 24.21 -10.14
N SER A 202 2.67 23.25 -9.56
CA SER A 202 3.24 22.08 -8.87
C SER A 202 4.15 21.25 -9.78
N ASN A 203 3.71 20.91 -11.00
CA ASN A 203 4.53 20.11 -11.92
C ASN A 203 5.81 20.84 -12.35
N SER A 204 5.71 22.09 -12.78
CA SER A 204 6.85 22.87 -13.26
C SER A 204 7.87 23.12 -12.14
N LEU A 205 7.42 23.52 -10.95
CA LEU A 205 8.29 23.75 -9.80
C LEU A 205 8.94 22.45 -9.30
N SER A 206 8.22 21.33 -9.35
CA SER A 206 8.77 20.03 -8.94
C SER A 206 9.89 19.58 -9.88
N ILE A 207 9.72 19.74 -11.20
CA ILE A 207 10.74 19.38 -12.20
C ILE A 207 11.96 20.29 -12.06
N VAL A 208 11.75 21.61 -11.99
CA VAL A 208 12.84 22.58 -11.85
C VAL A 208 13.59 22.37 -10.53
N GLY A 209 12.86 22.18 -9.42
CA GLY A 209 13.45 21.93 -8.11
C GLY A 209 14.26 20.63 -8.07
N ALA A 210 13.73 19.53 -8.63
CA ALA A 210 14.43 18.25 -8.67
C ALA A 210 15.69 18.31 -9.54
N LEU A 211 15.63 18.94 -10.72
CA LEU A 211 16.75 19.01 -11.65
C LEU A 211 17.87 19.91 -11.09
N ILE A 212 17.53 21.11 -10.62
CA ILE A 212 18.51 22.04 -10.04
C ILE A 212 19.17 21.43 -8.80
N LEU A 213 18.37 20.84 -7.90
CA LEU A 213 18.91 20.22 -6.68
C LEU A 213 19.78 19.00 -7.01
N GLY A 214 19.38 18.19 -7.99
CA GLY A 214 20.16 17.04 -8.45
C GLY A 214 21.50 17.46 -9.07
N ASP A 215 21.46 18.36 -10.05
CA ASP A 215 22.66 18.79 -10.79
C ASP A 215 23.70 19.43 -9.87
N PHE A 216 23.29 20.38 -9.02
CA PHE A 216 24.22 21.02 -8.09
C PHE A 216 24.71 20.06 -7.00
N ALA A 217 23.89 19.10 -6.57
CA ALA A 217 24.33 18.12 -5.59
C ALA A 217 25.40 17.17 -6.16
N VAL A 218 25.36 16.86 -7.46
CA VAL A 218 26.44 16.12 -8.14
C VAL A 218 27.67 17.01 -8.31
N GLU A 219 27.50 18.24 -8.78
CA GLU A 219 28.60 19.17 -9.06
C GLU A 219 29.44 19.48 -7.81
N VAL A 220 28.78 19.65 -6.65
CA VAL A 220 29.44 19.89 -5.35
C VAL A 220 29.96 18.59 -4.72
N GLY A 221 29.71 17.44 -5.35
CA GLY A 221 30.17 16.13 -4.89
C GLY A 221 29.41 15.58 -3.68
N TRP A 222 28.19 16.09 -3.41
CA TRP A 222 27.33 15.56 -2.35
C TRP A 222 26.68 14.24 -2.73
N LEU A 223 26.34 14.07 -4.02
CA LEU A 223 25.68 12.89 -4.54
C LEU A 223 26.48 12.30 -5.70
N SER A 224 26.70 10.99 -5.70
CA SER A 224 27.22 10.30 -6.87
C SER A 224 26.11 10.06 -7.90
N PRO A 225 26.44 10.03 -9.20
CA PRO A 225 25.48 9.70 -10.26
C PRO A 225 24.77 8.34 -10.02
N ASP A 226 25.49 7.36 -9.47
CA ASP A 226 24.93 6.04 -9.14
C ASP A 226 23.83 6.13 -8.08
N VAL A 227 24.05 6.90 -7.01
CA VAL A 227 23.03 7.10 -5.97
C VAL A 227 21.78 7.73 -6.58
N ILE A 228 21.94 8.72 -7.47
CA ILE A 228 20.81 9.35 -8.16
C ILE A 228 20.06 8.34 -9.02
N LEU A 229 20.76 7.47 -9.75
CA LEU A 229 20.15 6.44 -10.60
C LEU A 229 19.27 5.48 -9.76
N TYR A 230 19.82 4.91 -8.69
CA TYR A 230 19.08 3.97 -7.85
C TYR A 230 17.92 4.64 -7.11
N MET A 231 18.11 5.87 -6.63
CA MET A 231 17.06 6.61 -5.95
C MET A 231 15.97 7.11 -6.90
N ALA A 232 16.30 7.43 -8.15
CA ALA A 232 15.31 7.75 -9.18
C ALA A 232 14.41 6.54 -9.47
N PHE A 233 14.98 5.34 -9.59
CA PHE A 233 14.21 4.11 -9.72
C PHE A 233 13.26 3.90 -8.53
N VAL A 234 13.77 4.05 -7.31
CA VAL A 234 12.99 3.94 -6.07
C VAL A 234 11.86 4.98 -6.00
N ALA A 235 12.12 6.22 -6.41
CA ALA A 235 11.12 7.28 -6.45
C ALA A 235 10.00 6.95 -7.43
N ILE A 236 10.34 6.54 -8.66
CA ILE A 236 9.37 6.12 -9.69
C ILE A 236 8.54 4.94 -9.19
N ALA A 237 9.18 3.96 -8.55
CA ALA A 237 8.50 2.81 -7.97
C ALA A 237 7.48 3.21 -6.88
N ASN A 238 7.80 4.21 -6.04
CA ASN A 238 6.88 4.73 -5.04
C ASN A 238 5.68 5.43 -5.70
N PHE A 239 5.90 6.22 -6.77
CA PHE A 239 4.84 6.90 -7.51
C PHE A 239 3.92 5.92 -8.27
N ALA A 240 4.40 4.74 -8.64
CA ALA A 240 3.54 3.70 -9.23
C ALA A 240 2.48 3.17 -8.24
N GLN A 241 2.65 3.43 -6.94
CA GLN A 241 1.74 2.96 -5.90
C GLN A 241 0.57 3.94 -5.67
N GLN A 242 -0.66 3.48 -5.95
CA GLN A 242 -1.87 4.28 -5.75
C GLN A 242 -2.20 4.53 -4.27
N ASN A 243 -1.80 3.65 -3.36
CA ASN A 243 -2.04 3.82 -1.94
C ASN A 243 -0.82 4.47 -1.27
N HIS A 244 -1.00 5.71 -0.80
CA HIS A 244 0.07 6.46 -0.14
C HIS A 244 0.55 5.81 1.17
N GLU A 245 -0.35 5.31 2.02
CA GLU A 245 0.01 4.63 3.27
C GLU A 245 0.87 3.40 3.00
N LEU A 246 0.51 2.61 1.99
CA LEU A 246 1.29 1.45 1.58
C LEU A 246 2.66 1.87 1.02
N GLY A 247 2.73 2.93 0.20
CA GLY A 247 3.99 3.47 -0.31
C GLY A 247 4.94 3.89 0.82
N TYR A 248 4.43 4.55 1.86
CA TYR A 248 5.22 4.90 3.05
C TYR A 248 5.62 3.67 3.88
N ALA A 249 4.75 2.68 4.01
CA ALA A 249 5.10 1.42 4.69
C ALA A 249 6.32 0.76 4.05
N PHE A 250 6.31 0.56 2.74
CA PHE A 250 7.43 -0.03 2.00
C PHE A 250 8.71 0.82 2.10
N LYS A 251 8.57 2.16 2.06
CA LYS A 251 9.68 3.09 2.30
C LYS A 251 10.30 2.93 3.69
N PHE A 252 9.49 2.90 4.75
CA PHE A 252 10.02 2.73 6.11
C PHE A 252 10.73 1.39 6.28
N MET A 253 10.21 0.33 5.64
CA MET A 253 10.87 -0.96 5.64
C MET A 253 12.22 -0.93 4.91
N ARG A 254 12.29 -0.27 3.74
CA ARG A 254 13.57 -0.04 3.04
C ARG A 254 14.57 0.69 3.93
N MET A 255 14.16 1.79 4.54
CA MET A 255 15.02 2.62 5.41
C MET A 255 15.53 1.85 6.62
N MET A 256 14.66 1.03 7.22
CA MET A 256 15.03 0.12 8.31
C MET A 256 16.05 -0.91 7.84
N ILE A 257 15.82 -1.57 6.69
CA ILE A 257 16.78 -2.56 6.14
C ILE A 257 18.12 -1.86 5.85
N LEU A 258 18.10 -0.68 5.23
CA LEU A 258 19.30 0.08 4.91
C LEU A 258 20.11 0.43 6.17
N ALA A 259 19.45 0.87 7.23
CA ALA A 259 20.09 1.12 8.52
C ALA A 259 20.66 -0.16 9.15
N LEU A 260 19.96 -1.28 9.05
CA LEU A 260 20.46 -2.57 9.55
C LEU A 260 21.67 -3.06 8.76
N VAL A 261 21.69 -2.90 7.43
CA VAL A 261 22.86 -3.22 6.59
C VAL A 261 24.05 -2.37 7.02
N TYR A 262 23.87 -1.07 7.22
CA TYR A 262 24.95 -0.20 7.69
C TYR A 262 25.54 -0.64 9.05
N LEU A 263 24.73 -1.19 9.96
CA LEU A 263 25.18 -1.59 11.29
C LEU A 263 25.75 -3.01 11.36
N PHE A 264 25.25 -3.94 10.53
CA PHE A 264 25.50 -5.38 10.67
C PHE A 264 25.83 -6.09 9.35
N GLY A 265 26.01 -5.36 8.25
CA GLY A 265 26.31 -5.88 6.91
C GLY A 265 25.30 -6.94 6.45
N VAL A 266 25.81 -8.11 6.02
CA VAL A 266 25.01 -9.23 5.50
C VAL A 266 23.99 -9.73 6.53
N TRP A 267 24.37 -9.79 7.81
CA TRP A 267 23.45 -10.20 8.88
C TRP A 267 22.34 -9.17 9.09
N GLY A 268 22.65 -7.89 8.93
CA GLY A 268 21.69 -6.80 8.93
C GLY A 268 20.67 -6.91 7.80
N PHE A 269 21.15 -7.21 6.59
CA PHE A 269 20.28 -7.47 5.44
C PHE A 269 19.33 -8.65 5.70
N ALA A 270 19.87 -9.80 6.12
CA ALA A 270 19.07 -10.99 6.41
C ALA A 270 18.03 -10.73 7.51
N LEU A 271 18.43 -10.08 8.60
CA LEU A 271 17.53 -9.68 9.68
C LEU A 271 16.45 -8.71 9.18
N GLY A 272 16.82 -7.73 8.35
CA GLY A 272 15.90 -6.78 7.76
C GLY A 272 14.82 -7.44 6.89
N ILE A 273 15.19 -8.43 6.07
CA ILE A 273 14.25 -9.22 5.26
C ILE A 273 13.33 -10.05 6.16
N VAL A 274 13.88 -10.70 7.20
CA VAL A 274 13.07 -11.47 8.16
C VAL A 274 12.07 -10.55 8.87
N LEU A 275 12.51 -9.39 9.37
CA LEU A 275 11.63 -8.40 9.97
C LEU A 275 10.57 -7.93 8.98
N PHE A 276 10.93 -7.68 7.72
CA PHE A 276 9.98 -7.35 6.67
C PHE A 276 8.87 -8.38 6.53
N CYS A 277 9.24 -9.66 6.42
CA CYS A 277 8.27 -10.75 6.38
C CYS A 277 7.42 -10.81 7.66
N VAL A 278 8.01 -10.60 8.84
CA VAL A 278 7.30 -10.61 10.13
C VAL A 278 6.30 -9.46 10.23
N PHE A 279 6.67 -8.24 9.85
CA PHE A 279 5.76 -7.08 9.87
C PHE A 279 4.58 -7.25 8.93
N VAL A 280 4.81 -7.80 7.73
CA VAL A 280 3.73 -8.13 6.79
C VAL A 280 2.84 -9.25 7.36
N SER A 281 3.43 -10.27 7.99
CA SER A 281 2.68 -11.43 8.52
C SER A 281 1.87 -11.13 9.77
N THR A 282 2.42 -10.30 10.65
CA THR A 282 1.86 -9.95 11.96
C THR A 282 0.92 -8.76 11.87
N ASN A 283 0.70 -8.19 10.68
CA ASN A 283 -0.30 -7.16 10.50
C ASN A 283 -1.70 -7.79 10.65
N HIS A 284 -2.31 -7.68 11.83
CA HIS A 284 -3.68 -8.13 12.03
C HIS A 284 -4.64 -7.06 11.51
N THR A 285 -5.53 -7.47 10.60
CA THR A 285 -6.57 -6.59 10.05
C THR A 285 -7.76 -6.47 11.00
N VAL A 286 -8.62 -5.48 10.76
CA VAL A 286 -9.83 -5.23 11.57
C VAL A 286 -10.73 -6.48 11.69
N SER A 287 -10.69 -7.36 10.69
CA SER A 287 -11.46 -8.60 10.61
C SER A 287 -10.89 -9.77 11.43
N GLY A 288 -9.71 -9.62 12.04
CA GLY A 288 -9.00 -10.71 12.73
C GLY A 288 -8.36 -11.74 11.79
N ARG A 289 -8.63 -11.69 10.48
CA ARG A 289 -7.97 -12.54 9.47
C ARG A 289 -6.56 -12.01 9.15
N HIS A 290 -5.65 -12.93 8.86
CA HIS A 290 -4.26 -12.62 8.51
C HIS A 290 -4.19 -11.78 7.24
N TYR A 291 -3.37 -10.72 7.28
CA TYR A 291 -3.12 -9.81 6.15
C TYR A 291 -2.55 -10.51 4.91
N LEU A 292 -1.95 -11.70 5.10
CA LEU A 292 -1.39 -12.56 4.06
C LEU A 292 -2.39 -13.56 3.45
N TYR A 293 -3.68 -13.52 3.77
CA TYR A 293 -4.65 -14.35 3.04
C TYR A 293 -4.70 -13.91 1.57
N PRO A 294 -4.46 -14.79 0.56
CA PRO A 294 -4.53 -16.26 0.59
C PRO A 294 -3.18 -16.99 0.49
N LEU A 295 -2.05 -16.33 0.76
CA LEU A 295 -0.75 -17.00 0.91
C LEU A 295 -0.71 -17.82 2.21
N ILE A 296 -1.30 -17.29 3.28
CA ILE A 296 -1.41 -17.94 4.60
C ILE A 296 -2.82 -17.68 5.18
N PRO A 297 -3.68 -18.70 5.33
CA PRO A 297 -3.55 -20.07 4.84
C PRO A 297 -3.49 -20.13 3.30
N PHE A 298 -2.69 -21.06 2.78
CA PHE A 298 -2.41 -21.17 1.34
C PHE A 298 -3.61 -21.71 0.56
N ASP A 299 -4.24 -20.86 -0.25
CA ASP A 299 -5.30 -21.25 -1.19
C ASP A 299 -4.82 -21.07 -2.64
N ARG A 300 -4.43 -22.19 -3.28
CA ARG A 300 -3.98 -22.23 -4.69
C ARG A 300 -5.00 -21.61 -5.65
N LYS A 301 -6.31 -21.76 -5.39
CA LYS A 301 -7.36 -21.21 -6.26
C LYS A 301 -7.45 -19.70 -6.09
N ALA A 302 -7.33 -19.20 -4.87
CA ALA A 302 -7.32 -17.76 -4.61
C ALA A 302 -6.03 -17.08 -5.11
N ILE A 303 -4.87 -17.72 -4.99
CA ILE A 303 -3.61 -17.25 -5.58
C ILE A 303 -3.67 -17.25 -7.11
N GLY A 304 -4.23 -18.31 -7.71
CA GLY A 304 -4.47 -18.37 -9.15
C GLY A 304 -5.38 -17.24 -9.65
N ARG A 305 -6.42 -16.89 -8.89
CA ARG A 305 -7.30 -15.73 -9.17
C ARG A 305 -6.62 -14.38 -8.96
N LEU A 306 -5.68 -14.30 -8.01
CA LEU A 306 -4.87 -13.11 -7.77
C LEU A 306 -3.83 -12.86 -8.85
N LEU A 307 -3.22 -13.93 -9.38
CA LEU A 307 -2.21 -13.85 -10.41
C LEU A 307 -2.81 -13.79 -11.82
N ILE A 308 -3.94 -14.47 -12.07
CA ILE A 308 -4.59 -14.52 -13.38
C ILE A 308 -5.99 -13.94 -13.24
N ARG A 309 -6.22 -12.79 -13.89
CA ARG A 309 -7.55 -12.18 -13.93
C ARG A 309 -8.52 -13.06 -14.71
N THR A 310 -9.53 -13.61 -14.04
CA THR A 310 -10.66 -14.32 -14.67
C THR A 310 -11.75 -13.33 -15.10
N LYS A 311 -12.47 -13.61 -16.20
CA LYS A 311 -13.58 -12.77 -16.65
C LYS A 311 -14.75 -12.86 -15.67
N LYS A 312 -15.44 -11.74 -15.41
CA LYS A 312 -16.58 -11.65 -14.47
C LYS A 312 -17.73 -12.63 -14.80
N ARG A 313 -17.92 -12.96 -16.08
CA ARG A 313 -18.96 -13.90 -16.55
C ARG A 313 -18.77 -15.34 -16.01
N ASP A 314 -17.54 -15.77 -15.76
CA ASP A 314 -17.26 -17.09 -15.17
C ASP A 314 -17.51 -17.13 -13.65
N PHE A 315 -17.69 -15.96 -13.01
CA PHE A 315 -17.99 -15.82 -11.58
C PHE A 315 -19.48 -16.04 -11.31
N ASP A 316 -20.34 -15.43 -12.13
CA ASP A 316 -21.80 -15.59 -12.04
C ASP A 316 -22.24 -17.02 -12.37
N GLU A 317 -21.69 -17.65 -13.42
CA GLU A 317 -22.02 -19.05 -13.79
C GLU A 317 -21.57 -20.09 -12.73
N LYS A 318 -20.58 -19.77 -11.89
CA LYS A 318 -20.10 -20.67 -10.82
C LYS A 318 -20.91 -20.55 -9.54
N ASN A 319 -21.35 -19.36 -9.17
CA ASN A 319 -22.26 -19.19 -8.03
C ASN A 319 -23.64 -19.80 -8.34
N GLU A 320 -24.18 -19.60 -9.55
CA GLU A 320 -25.44 -20.24 -9.96
C GLU A 320 -25.36 -21.78 -9.90
N ARG A 321 -24.22 -22.38 -10.25
CA ARG A 321 -24.03 -23.85 -10.14
C ARG A 321 -23.88 -24.36 -8.71
N THR A 322 -23.56 -23.48 -7.75
CA THR A 322 -23.42 -23.84 -6.34
C THR A 322 -24.77 -23.75 -5.63
N ASP A 323 -25.59 -22.76 -6.00
CA ASP A 323 -26.97 -22.62 -5.50
C ASP A 323 -27.92 -23.70 -6.05
N LEU A 324 -27.66 -24.24 -7.26
CA LEU A 324 -28.45 -25.34 -7.84
C LEU A 324 -28.09 -26.74 -7.28
N LYS A 325 -27.12 -26.83 -6.37
CA LYS A 325 -26.68 -28.09 -5.73
C LYS A 325 -26.87 -28.10 -4.21
N GLY A 326 -27.47 -27.07 -3.64
CA GLY A 326 -27.82 -26.94 -2.22
C GLY A 326 -29.20 -27.50 -1.90
#